data_AF-A0A5D9C969-F1
#
_entry.id   AF-A0A5D9C969-F1
#
_cell.length_a   1.000
_cell.length_b   1.000
_cell.length_c   1.000
_cell.angle_alpha   90.00
_cell.angle_beta   90.00
_cell.angle_gamma   90.00
#
_symmetry.space_group_name_H-M   'P 1'
#
loop_
_entity.id
_entity.type
_entity.pdbx_description
1 polymer ?
#
loop_
_entity_poly.entity_id
_entity_poly.type
_entity_poly.pdbx_seq_one_letter_code
_entity_poly.pdbx_strand_id
1 'polypeptide(L)'
;MNPAKAEALYLRALKIREDRRGGLWLPIMWHLALRRHADAMIELADWLSHDNRLDAFGRCADAFSAAGLYRRAFRAGDARAAQHLAMSCFNRNDMAGYRHWLKLGAKAGDPEAVTELSYFETRLPHGAARAIGRARPRQKRDWV
;
A
#
# COMPACT_ATOMS: atom_id res chain seq x y z
N MET A 1 2.15 13.74 -22.12
CA MET A 1 3.56 13.34 -21.98
C MET A 1 3.68 11.98 -22.65
N ASN A 2 4.69 11.77 -23.49
CA ASN A 2 4.97 10.45 -24.03
C ASN A 2 5.38 9.51 -22.87
N PRO A 3 4.79 8.31 -22.73
CA PRO A 3 5.09 7.39 -21.62
C PRO A 3 6.59 7.08 -21.50
N ALA A 4 7.30 6.90 -22.62
CA ALA A 4 8.74 6.64 -22.61
C ALA A 4 9.56 7.81 -22.04
N LYS A 5 9.11 9.05 -22.30
CA LYS A 5 9.75 10.24 -21.70
C LYS A 5 9.45 10.36 -20.21
N ALA A 6 8.26 9.96 -19.77
CA ALA A 6 7.90 9.94 -18.36
C ALA A 6 8.76 8.93 -17.59
N GLU A 7 8.95 7.74 -18.16
CA GLU A 7 9.78 6.68 -17.59
C GLU A 7 11.26 7.08 -17.51
N ALA A 8 11.82 7.65 -18.58
CA ALA A 8 13.19 8.15 -18.55
C ALA A 8 13.40 9.25 -17.49
N LEU A 9 12.40 10.11 -17.29
CA LEU A 9 12.43 11.15 -16.26
C LEU A 9 12.33 10.53 -14.85
N TYR A 10 11.50 9.50 -14.68
CA TYR A 10 11.34 8.75 -13.44
C TYR A 10 12.66 8.08 -13.02
N LEU A 11 13.29 7.32 -13.93
CA LEU A 11 14.58 6.66 -13.69
C LEU A 11 15.68 7.68 -13.36
N ARG A 12 15.70 8.82 -14.05
CA ARG A 12 16.62 9.92 -13.72
C ARG A 12 16.39 10.45 -12.31
N ALA A 13 15.13 10.58 -11.88
CA ALA A 13 14.81 11.00 -10.53
C ALA A 13 15.31 9.99 -9.50
N LEU A 14 15.05 8.69 -9.68
CA LEU A 14 15.55 7.65 -8.78
C LEU A 14 17.07 7.73 -8.59
N LYS A 15 17.83 7.88 -9.68
CA LYS A 15 19.29 8.06 -9.61
C LYS A 15 19.71 9.27 -8.78
N ILE A 16 19.00 10.40 -8.89
CA ILE A 16 19.28 11.60 -8.08
C ILE A 16 19.09 11.31 -6.58
N ARG A 17 18.04 10.56 -6.23
CA ARG A 17 17.76 10.18 -4.83
C ARG A 17 18.81 9.23 -4.27
N GLU A 18 19.20 8.22 -5.03
CA GLU A 18 20.23 7.24 -4.64
C GLU A 18 21.59 7.90 -4.41
N ASP A 19 22.00 8.79 -5.33
CA ASP A 19 23.27 9.51 -5.24
C ASP A 19 23.31 10.52 -4.07
N ARG A 20 22.22 10.69 -3.30
CA ARG A 20 22.02 11.68 -2.23
C ARG A 20 22.41 13.11 -2.63
N ARG A 21 22.33 13.42 -3.92
CA ARG A 21 22.63 14.76 -4.44
C ARG A 21 21.47 15.68 -4.05
N GLY A 22 21.77 16.92 -3.65
CA GLY A 22 20.78 17.98 -3.49
C GLY A 22 20.17 18.34 -4.84
N GLY A 23 19.22 17.53 -5.31
CA GLY A 23 18.69 17.58 -6.67
C GLY A 23 17.17 17.69 -6.72
N LEU A 24 16.65 17.94 -7.92
CA LEU A 24 15.23 18.18 -8.21
C LEU A 24 14.34 16.92 -8.09
N TRP A 25 14.71 15.94 -7.27
CA TRP A 25 13.96 14.69 -7.10
C TRP A 25 12.50 14.95 -6.74
N LEU A 26 12.25 15.71 -5.68
CA LEU A 26 10.91 15.94 -5.16
C LEU A 26 10.01 16.68 -6.16
N PRO A 27 10.44 17.78 -6.81
CA PRO A 27 9.68 18.41 -7.90
C PRO A 27 9.40 17.47 -9.09
N ILE A 28 10.37 16.65 -9.49
CA ILE A 28 10.20 15.70 -10.59
C ILE A 28 9.16 14.62 -10.22
N MET A 29 9.23 14.07 -9.01
CA MET A 29 8.28 13.08 -8.53
C MET A 29 6.87 13.65 -8.45
N TRP A 30 6.68 14.87 -7.92
CA TRP A 30 5.38 15.54 -7.94
C TRP A 30 4.86 15.78 -9.35
N HIS A 31 5.73 16.23 -10.26
CA HIS A 31 5.37 16.41 -11.66
C HIS A 31 4.84 15.12 -12.29
N LEU A 32 5.51 13.99 -12.07
CA LEU A 32 5.11 12.69 -12.58
C LEU A 32 3.83 12.17 -11.92
N ALA A 33 3.73 12.29 -10.59
CA ALA A 33 2.57 11.85 -9.82
C ALA A 33 1.28 12.60 -10.24
N LEU A 34 1.36 13.93 -10.44
CA LEU A 34 0.22 14.73 -10.93
C LEU A 34 -0.21 14.33 -12.34
N ARG A 35 0.70 13.76 -13.14
CA ARG A 35 0.44 13.23 -14.48
C ARG A 35 0.02 11.77 -14.52
N ARG A 36 -0.30 11.18 -13.35
CA ARG A 36 -0.78 9.80 -13.19
C ARG A 36 0.27 8.70 -13.42
N HIS A 37 1.55 8.99 -13.23
CA HIS A 37 2.58 7.94 -13.20
C HIS A 37 2.49 7.14 -11.90
N ALA A 38 2.17 5.84 -11.97
CA ALA A 38 1.91 5.01 -10.80
C ALA A 38 3.14 4.85 -9.90
N ASP A 39 4.29 4.45 -10.46
CA ASP A 39 5.50 4.22 -9.65
C ASP A 39 5.98 5.50 -8.94
N ALA A 40 5.93 6.66 -9.61
CA ALA A 40 6.23 7.93 -8.98
C ALA A 40 5.29 8.27 -7.82
N MET A 41 4.02 7.85 -7.85
CA MET A 41 3.12 8.02 -6.71
C MET A 41 3.51 7.10 -5.55
N ILE A 42 3.87 5.84 -5.83
CA ILE A 42 4.31 4.87 -4.82
C ILE A 42 5.57 5.39 -4.14
N GLU A 43 6.61 5.72 -4.92
CA GLU A 43 7.90 6.18 -4.39
C GLU A 43 7.77 7.47 -3.56
N LEU A 44 6.95 8.40 -4.04
CA LEU A 44 6.69 9.64 -3.33
C LEU A 44 5.91 9.40 -2.04
N ALA A 45 4.94 8.47 -2.06
CA ALA A 45 4.19 8.08 -0.88
C ALA A 45 5.09 7.38 0.14
N ASP A 46 5.91 6.43 -0.29
CA ASP A 46 6.89 5.72 0.56
C ASP A 46 7.85 6.71 1.23
N TRP A 47 8.31 7.72 0.48
CA TRP A 47 9.15 8.78 1.03
C TRP A 47 8.41 9.65 2.07
N LEU A 48 7.15 10.04 1.79
CA LEU A 48 6.33 10.81 2.74
C LEU A 48 6.00 10.00 4.01
N SER A 49 5.87 8.68 3.89
CA SER A 49 5.58 7.77 5.01
C SER A 49 6.81 7.04 5.55
N HIS A 50 8.03 7.48 5.21
CA HIS A 50 9.26 6.76 5.54
C HIS A 50 9.46 6.55 7.05
N ASP A 51 9.08 7.53 7.87
CA ASP A 51 9.18 7.44 9.33
C ASP A 51 8.08 6.54 9.95
N ASN A 52 7.20 5.97 9.12
CA ASN A 52 6.04 5.16 9.48
C ASN A 52 5.17 5.75 10.60
N ARG A 53 5.23 7.08 10.78
CA ARG A 53 4.40 7.77 11.76
C ARG A 53 2.95 7.75 11.28
N LEU A 54 2.02 7.53 12.22
CA LEU A 54 0.59 7.42 11.91
C LEU A 54 0.00 8.67 11.23
N ASP A 55 0.56 9.84 11.54
CA ASP A 55 0.24 11.15 10.98
C ASP A 55 0.77 11.32 9.55
N ALA A 56 1.99 10.84 9.27
CA ALA A 56 2.67 10.97 7.99
C ALA A 56 1.91 10.33 6.80
N PHE A 57 1.11 9.29 7.08
CA PHE A 57 0.34 8.61 6.04
C PHE A 57 -0.85 9.45 5.51
N GLY A 58 -1.41 10.33 6.36
CA GLY A 58 -2.53 11.22 6.00
C GLY A 58 -3.86 10.53 5.66
N ARG A 59 -4.75 11.24 4.96
CA ARG A 59 -6.11 10.79 4.60
C ARG A 59 -6.20 10.48 3.11
N CYS A 60 -6.88 9.40 2.72
CA CYS A 60 -7.12 9.03 1.31
C CYS A 60 -7.78 10.12 0.44
N ALA A 61 -8.45 11.10 1.05
CA ALA A 61 -9.07 12.22 0.36
C ALA A 61 -8.07 13.34 0.02
N ASP A 62 -6.98 13.45 0.78
CA ASP A 62 -5.92 14.43 0.52
C ASP A 62 -5.00 13.92 -0.57
N ALA A 63 -5.01 14.59 -1.72
CA ALA A 63 -4.20 14.23 -2.87
C ALA A 63 -2.69 14.30 -2.59
N PHE A 64 -2.23 15.12 -1.65
CA PHE A 64 -0.80 15.27 -1.36
C PHE A 64 -0.32 14.35 -0.23
N SER A 65 -1.23 13.64 0.43
CA SER A 65 -0.88 12.62 1.42
C SER A 65 -0.40 11.31 0.78
N ALA A 66 0.39 10.53 1.51
CA ALA A 66 0.78 9.18 1.11
C ALA A 66 -0.45 8.30 0.81
N ALA A 67 -1.47 8.32 1.69
CA ALA A 67 -2.73 7.59 1.48
C ALA A 67 -3.43 7.97 0.17
N GLY A 68 -3.48 9.27 -0.16
CA GLY A 68 -4.08 9.75 -1.40
C GLY A 68 -3.27 9.39 -2.64
N LEU A 69 -1.94 9.36 -2.53
CA LEU A 69 -1.03 8.88 -3.58
C LEU A 69 -1.23 7.38 -3.83
N TYR A 70 -1.15 6.51 -2.81
CA TYR A 70 -1.40 5.07 -2.96
C TYR A 70 -2.79 4.81 -3.54
N ARG A 71 -3.84 5.48 -3.05
CA ARG A 71 -5.20 5.29 -3.60
C ARG A 71 -5.29 5.62 -5.08
N ARG A 72 -4.57 6.64 -5.54
CA ARG A 72 -4.52 7.01 -6.97
C ARG A 72 -3.66 6.04 -7.78
N ALA A 73 -2.56 5.55 -7.23
CA ALA A 73 -1.73 4.51 -7.84
C ALA A 73 -2.54 3.21 -8.04
N PHE A 74 -3.29 2.80 -7.00
CA PHE A 74 -4.21 1.65 -7.09
C PHE A 74 -5.25 1.83 -8.20
N ARG A 75 -5.85 3.02 -8.29
CA ARG A 75 -6.80 3.36 -9.36
C ARG A 75 -6.15 3.44 -10.74
N ALA A 76 -4.83 3.59 -10.83
CA ALA A 76 -4.08 3.54 -12.08
C ALA A 76 -3.69 2.10 -12.46
N GLY A 77 -3.98 1.10 -11.62
CA GLY A 77 -3.73 -0.32 -11.88
C GLY A 77 -2.57 -0.92 -11.10
N ASP A 78 -1.91 -0.14 -10.22
CA ASP A 78 -0.82 -0.68 -9.40
C ASP A 78 -1.37 -1.43 -8.17
N ALA A 79 -1.30 -2.75 -8.21
CA ALA A 79 -1.84 -3.61 -7.17
C ALA A 79 -1.10 -3.48 -5.82
N ARG A 80 0.21 -3.16 -5.84
CA ARG A 80 1.05 -2.98 -4.64
C ARG A 80 0.53 -1.88 -3.75
N ALA A 81 -0.06 -0.84 -4.35
CA ALA A 81 -0.65 0.28 -3.64
C ALA A 81 -1.73 -0.12 -2.62
N ALA A 82 -2.45 -1.22 -2.88
CA ALA A 82 -3.45 -1.72 -1.95
C ALA A 82 -2.80 -2.33 -0.69
N GLN A 83 -1.63 -2.94 -0.80
CA GLN A 83 -0.88 -3.47 0.34
C GLN A 83 -0.45 -2.33 1.28
N HIS A 84 0.10 -1.24 0.75
CA HIS A 84 0.49 -0.09 1.57
C HIS A 84 -0.72 0.55 2.29
N LEU A 85 -1.86 0.65 1.61
CA LEU A 85 -3.12 1.12 2.23
C LEU A 85 -3.61 0.16 3.32
N ALA A 86 -3.46 -1.15 3.11
CA ALA A 86 -3.76 -2.16 4.11
C ALA A 86 -2.86 -1.95 5.34
N MET A 87 -1.55 -1.84 5.17
CA MET A 87 -0.60 -1.66 6.27
C MET A 87 -0.90 -0.39 7.09
N SER A 88 -1.34 0.69 6.45
CA SER A 88 -1.81 1.88 7.16
C SER A 88 -3.04 1.62 8.05
N CYS A 89 -4.02 0.90 7.53
CA CYS A 89 -5.18 0.47 8.32
C CYS A 89 -4.76 -0.43 9.48
N PHE A 90 -3.82 -1.36 9.26
CA PHE A 90 -3.27 -2.20 10.32
C PHE A 90 -2.61 -1.37 11.42
N ASN A 91 -1.72 -0.43 11.06
CA ASN A 91 -1.03 0.47 12.00
C ASN A 91 -2.01 1.34 12.81
N ARG A 92 -3.18 1.65 12.24
CA ARG A 92 -4.25 2.43 12.89
C ARG A 92 -5.26 1.57 13.66
N ASN A 93 -5.00 0.27 13.82
CA ASN A 93 -5.92 -0.72 14.40
C ASN A 93 -7.28 -0.84 13.67
N ASP A 94 -7.37 -0.40 12.42
CA ASP A 94 -8.54 -0.58 11.56
C ASP A 94 -8.47 -1.92 10.81
N MET A 95 -8.84 -2.98 11.51
CA MET A 95 -8.82 -4.35 10.96
C MET A 95 -9.86 -4.55 9.83
N ALA A 96 -10.92 -3.75 9.80
CA ALA A 96 -11.92 -3.80 8.74
C ALA A 96 -11.35 -3.21 7.44
N GLY A 97 -10.72 -2.04 7.53
CA GLY A 97 -10.00 -1.41 6.44
C GLY A 97 -8.81 -2.25 5.96
N TYR A 98 -8.05 -2.86 6.87
CA TYR A 98 -6.94 -3.75 6.53
C TYR A 98 -7.41 -4.89 5.62
N ARG A 99 -8.45 -5.62 6.05
CA ARG A 99 -9.04 -6.70 5.26
C ARG A 99 -9.63 -6.22 3.93
N HIS A 100 -10.25 -5.04 3.93
CA HIS A 100 -10.83 -4.46 2.71
C HIS A 100 -9.76 -4.25 1.65
N TRP A 101 -8.64 -3.62 2.01
CA TRP A 101 -7.55 -3.34 1.09
C TRP A 101 -6.80 -4.60 0.67
N LEU A 102 -6.57 -5.57 1.57
CA LEU A 102 -6.00 -6.87 1.18
C LEU A 102 -6.85 -7.60 0.14
N LYS A 103 -8.18 -7.60 0.29
CA LYS A 103 -9.08 -8.19 -0.72
C LYS A 103 -8.96 -7.50 -2.08
N LEU A 104 -8.83 -6.18 -2.08
CA LEU A 104 -8.68 -5.41 -3.31
C LEU A 104 -7.33 -5.67 -3.98
N GLY A 105 -6.23 -5.70 -3.21
CA GLY A 105 -4.91 -6.07 -3.70
C GLY A 105 -4.87 -7.48 -4.25
N ALA A 106 -5.41 -8.45 -3.52
CA ALA A 106 -5.51 -9.85 -3.96
C ALA A 106 -6.33 -9.99 -5.25
N LYS A 107 -7.45 -9.26 -5.38
CA LYS A 107 -8.26 -9.23 -6.61
C LYS A 107 -7.50 -8.58 -7.78
N ALA A 108 -6.65 -7.60 -7.50
CA ALA A 108 -5.79 -6.95 -8.49
C ALA A 108 -4.54 -7.78 -8.84
N GLY A 109 -4.31 -8.92 -8.18
CA GLY A 109 -3.21 -9.84 -8.46
C GLY A 109 -1.94 -9.61 -7.63
N ASP A 110 -2.01 -8.82 -6.56
CA ASP A 110 -0.86 -8.61 -5.68
C ASP A 110 -0.57 -9.88 -4.84
N PRO A 111 0.62 -10.51 -5.00
CA PRO A 111 0.92 -11.80 -4.37
C PRO A 111 1.08 -11.70 -2.85
N GLU A 112 1.59 -10.57 -2.34
CA GLU A 112 1.68 -10.30 -0.90
C GLU A 112 0.28 -10.21 -0.29
N ALA A 113 -0.62 -9.45 -0.90
CA ALA A 113 -2.00 -9.34 -0.45
C ALA A 113 -2.76 -10.67 -0.49
N VAL A 114 -2.53 -11.52 -1.50
CA VAL A 114 -3.09 -12.89 -1.53
C VAL A 114 -2.60 -13.70 -0.33
N THR A 115 -1.30 -13.65 -0.07
CA THR A 115 -0.65 -14.40 1.00
C THR A 115 -1.12 -13.92 2.37
N GLU A 116 -1.07 -12.62 2.63
CA GLU A 116 -1.54 -12.01 3.87
C GLU A 116 -3.03 -12.26 4.11
N LEU A 117 -3.87 -12.14 3.07
CA LEU A 117 -5.31 -12.43 3.18
C LEU A 117 -5.57 -13.91 3.53
N SER A 118 -4.74 -14.83 3.06
CA SER A 118 -4.84 -16.25 3.41
C SER A 118 -4.53 -16.52 4.88
N TYR A 119 -3.62 -15.72 5.47
CA TYR A 119 -3.25 -15.80 6.88
C TYR A 119 -4.16 -14.98 7.78
N PHE A 120 -4.83 -13.96 7.23
CA PHE A 120 -5.63 -13.02 8.01
C PHE A 120 -6.86 -13.68 8.63
N GLU A 121 -6.82 -13.81 9.95
CA GLU A 121 -7.89 -14.40 10.73
C GLU A 121 -8.58 -13.35 11.60
N THR A 122 -9.87 -13.17 11.35
CA THR A 122 -10.75 -12.34 12.20
C THR A 122 -11.35 -13.11 13.38
N ARG A 123 -11.03 -14.41 13.47
CA ARG A 123 -11.71 -15.39 14.31
C ARG A 123 -10.71 -16.12 15.19
N LEU A 124 -11.12 -16.39 16.44
CA LEU A 124 -10.22 -16.87 17.48
C LEU A 124 -10.07 -18.41 17.44
N PRO A 125 -8.86 -18.96 17.69
CA PRO A 125 -8.60 -20.39 17.64
C PRO A 125 -8.89 -21.10 18.99
N HIS A 126 -10.11 -21.06 19.52
CA HIS A 126 -10.44 -21.82 20.75
C HIS A 126 -11.88 -22.33 20.77
N GLY A 127 -12.15 -23.38 21.56
CA GLY A 127 -13.49 -23.93 21.74
C GLY A 127 -14.50 -22.90 22.27
N ALA A 128 -14.08 -22.02 23.19
CA ALA A 128 -14.91 -20.94 23.73
C ALA A 128 -15.34 -19.93 22.65
N ALA A 129 -14.51 -19.70 21.62
CA ALA A 129 -14.88 -18.83 20.50
C ALA A 129 -16.04 -19.42 19.67
N ARG A 130 -16.25 -20.74 19.72
CA ARG A 130 -17.36 -21.42 19.04
C ARG A 130 -18.69 -21.11 19.72
N ALA A 131 -18.70 -20.95 21.04
CA ALA A 131 -19.88 -20.57 21.81
C ALA A 131 -20.40 -19.17 21.47
N ILE A 132 -19.49 -18.23 21.10
CA ILE A 132 -19.84 -16.86 20.68
C ILE A 132 -19.90 -16.68 19.15
N GLY A 133 -19.89 -17.77 18.37
CA GLY A 133 -19.97 -17.71 16.89
C GLY A 133 -18.73 -17.12 16.19
N ARG A 134 -17.62 -16.95 16.90
CA ARG A 134 -16.36 -16.38 16.38
C ARG A 134 -15.26 -17.42 16.16
N ALA A 135 -15.56 -18.71 16.17
CA ALA A 135 -14.59 -19.76 15.88
C ALA A 135 -14.13 -19.76 14.41
N ARG A 136 -12.82 -19.82 14.19
CA ARG A 136 -12.25 -20.10 12.87
C ARG A 136 -12.36 -21.60 12.54
N PRO A 137 -12.62 -21.97 11.27
CA PRO A 137 -12.47 -23.35 10.81
C PRO A 137 -11.04 -23.86 11.04
N ARG A 138 -10.89 -25.17 11.32
CA ARG A 138 -9.57 -25.82 11.40
C ARG A 138 -8.88 -25.76 10.05
N GLN A 139 -7.63 -25.32 10.03
CA GLN A 139 -6.81 -25.23 8.83
C GLN A 139 -5.74 -26.32 8.81
N LYS A 140 -5.16 -26.60 7.63
CA LYS A 140 -4.08 -27.60 7.48
C LYS A 140 -2.87 -27.35 8.39
N ARG A 141 -2.60 -26.09 8.74
CA ARG A 141 -1.53 -25.69 9.67
C ARG A 141 -1.78 -26.04 11.14
N ASP A 142 -3.02 -26.35 11.52
CA ASP A 142 -3.37 -26.68 12.92
C ASP A 142 -3.09 -28.15 13.29
N TRP A 143 -2.62 -28.94 12.32
CA TRP A 143 -2.33 -30.37 12.47
C TRP A 143 -0.83 -30.65 12.64
N VAL A 144 -0.02 -29.60 12.79
CA VAL A 144 1.41 -29.63 13.14
C VAL A 144 1.54 -29.53 14.65
#